data_AF-A0A7U9S7G1-F1
#
_entry.id   AF-A0A7U9S7G1-F1
#
_cell.length_a   1.000
_cell.length_b   1.000
_cell.length_c   1.000
_cell.angle_alpha   90.00
_cell.angle_beta   90.00
_cell.angle_gamma   90.00
#
_symmetry.space_group_name_H-M   'P 1'
#
loop_
_entity.id
_entity.type
_entity.pdbx_description
1 polymer ?
#
loop_
_entity_poly.entity_id
_entity_poly.type
_entity_poly.pdbx_seq_one_letter_code
_entity_poly.pdbx_strand_id
1 'polypeptide(L)' 'MLSAADIIKDYVTEFSRLQDWMVPIKETNPETYNSMYKRYIELKVTLSSLGVNLTELDRIKE' A
#
# COMPACT_ATOMS: atom_id res chain seq x y z
N MET A 1 18.11 -12.63 12.25
CA MET A 1 16.66 -12.65 11.96
C MET A 1 16.19 -11.22 11.85
N LEU A 2 15.37 -10.90 10.85
CA LEU A 2 14.65 -9.62 10.83
C LEU A 2 13.70 -9.59 12.02
N SER A 3 13.61 -8.45 12.69
CA SER A 3 12.63 -8.26 13.75
C SER A 3 11.23 -8.05 13.15
N ALA A 4 10.18 -8.26 13.96
CA ALA A 4 8.82 -7.92 13.54
C ALA A 4 8.70 -6.42 13.16
N ALA A 5 9.48 -5.54 13.81
CA ALA A 5 9.52 -4.12 13.50
C ALA A 5 10.13 -3.85 12.12
N ASP A 6 11.18 -4.58 11.73
CA ASP A 6 11.78 -4.45 10.39
C ASP A 6 10.80 -4.88 9.30
N ILE A 7 10.08 -5.99 9.53
CA ILE A 7 9.03 -6.46 8.59
C ILE A 7 7.95 -5.38 8.43
N ILE A 8 7.43 -4.83 9.53
CA ILE A 8 6.40 -3.77 9.47
C ILE A 8 6.92 -2.55 8.70
N LYS A 9 8.16 -2.11 8.99
CA LYS A 9 8.78 -0.97 8.30
C LYS A 9 8.86 -1.18 6.80
N ASP A 10 9.26 -2.37 6.36
CA ASP A 10 9.36 -2.70 4.94
C ASP A 10 7.98 -2.63 4.27
N TYR A 11 6.96 -3.27 4.87
CA TYR A 11 5.59 -3.24 4.32
C TYR A 11 4.98 -1.83 4.31
N VAL A 12 5.24 -1.00 5.34
CA VAL A 12 4.80 0.41 5.35
C VAL A 12 5.47 1.20 4.23
N THR A 13 6.76 0.95 3.98
CA THR A 13 7.52 1.61 2.90
C THR A 13 6.97 1.20 1.52
N GLU A 14 6.70 -0.09 1.32
CA GLU A 14 6.07 -0.58 0.08
C GLU A 14 4.67 0.00 -0.12
N PHE A 15 3.86 0.04 0.94
CA PHE A 15 2.50 0.56 0.89
C PHE A 15 2.48 2.06 0.55
N SER A 16 3.38 2.84 1.13
CA SER A 16 3.52 4.26 0.79
C SER A 16 3.93 4.43 -0.67
N ARG A 17 5.01 3.76 -1.09
CA ARG A 17 5.56 3.89 -2.44
C ARG A 17 4.57 3.47 -3.52
N LEU A 18 3.83 2.37 -3.31
CA LEU A 18 2.83 1.92 -4.27
C LEU A 18 1.77 3.00 -4.53
N GLN A 19 1.30 3.65 -3.48
CA GLN A 19 0.29 4.70 -3.59
C GLN A 19 0.83 5.94 -4.32
N ASP A 20 2.11 6.29 -4.14
CA ASP A 20 2.75 7.40 -4.89
C ASP A 20 2.72 7.16 -6.40
N TRP A 21 2.82 5.91 -6.84
CA TRP A 21 2.68 5.54 -8.25
C TRP A 21 1.23 5.48 -8.71
N MET A 22 0.32 5.03 -7.85
CA MET A 22 -1.11 4.87 -8.19
C MET A 22 -1.81 6.22 -8.41
N VAL A 23 -1.56 7.20 -7.55
CA VAL A 23 -2.22 8.52 -7.61
C VAL A 23 -2.10 9.19 -8.99
N PRO A 24 -0.90 9.37 -9.59
CA PRO A 24 -0.78 10.06 -10.88
C PRO A 24 -1.33 9.28 -12.07
N ILE A 25 -1.46 7.95 -11.97
CA ILE A 25 -1.89 7.12 -13.10
C ILE A 25 -3.38 6.79 -13.10
N LYS A 26 -4.13 7.11 -12.01
CA LYS A 26 -5.54 6.74 -11.84
C LYS A 26 -6.39 7.13 -13.08
N GLU A 27 -6.21 8.35 -13.57
CA GLU A 27 -6.97 8.87 -14.71
C GLU A 27 -6.32 8.58 -16.06
N THR A 28 -4.99 8.43 -16.11
CA THR A 28 -4.23 8.35 -17.37
C THR A 28 -4.01 6.92 -17.86
N ASN A 29 -4.02 5.94 -16.96
CA ASN A 29 -3.85 4.53 -17.30
C ASN A 29 -4.65 3.62 -16.35
N PRO A 30 -5.98 3.51 -16.54
CA PRO A 30 -6.87 2.76 -15.66
C PRO A 30 -6.52 1.26 -15.57
N GLU A 31 -6.05 0.64 -16.65
CA GLU A 31 -5.64 -0.77 -16.63
C GLU A 31 -4.42 -1.00 -15.73
N THR A 32 -3.42 -0.12 -15.81
CA THR A 32 -2.25 -0.18 -14.94
C THR A 32 -2.63 0.15 -13.50
N TYR A 33 -3.48 1.15 -13.26
CA TYR A 33 -4.01 1.45 -11.93
C TYR A 33 -4.70 0.24 -11.31
N ASN A 34 -5.58 -0.44 -12.06
CA ASN A 34 -6.30 -1.63 -11.58
C ASN A 34 -5.36 -2.80 -11.26
N SER A 35 -4.26 -2.95 -12.01
CA SER A 35 -3.21 -3.92 -11.68
C SER A 35 -2.55 -3.60 -10.33
N MET A 36 -2.20 -2.33 -10.11
CA MET A 36 -1.57 -1.86 -8.86
C MET A 36 -2.53 -1.92 -7.66
N TYR A 37 -3.83 -1.68 -7.88
CA TYR A 37 -4.86 -1.74 -6.84
C TYR A 37 -4.92 -3.11 -6.16
N LYS A 38 -4.71 -4.21 -6.91
CA LYS A 38 -4.62 -5.56 -6.33
C LYS A 38 -3.52 -5.66 -5.29
N ARG A 39 -2.32 -5.17 -5.61
CA ARG A 39 -1.18 -5.16 -4.68
C ARG A 39 -1.42 -4.22 -3.49
N TYR A 40 -2.10 -3.10 -3.70
CA TYR A 40 -2.48 -2.18 -2.65
C TYR A 40 -3.39 -2.85 -1.61
N ILE A 41 -4.40 -3.62 -2.06
CA ILE A 41 -5.28 -4.39 -1.17
C ILE A 41 -4.50 -5.46 -0.39
N GLU A 42 -3.60 -6.21 -1.04
CA GLU A 42 -2.76 -7.20 -0.36
C GLU A 42 -1.92 -6.57 0.76
N LEU A 43 -1.28 -5.43 0.49
CA LEU A 43 -0.48 -4.70 1.48
C LEU A 43 -1.35 -4.15 2.61
N LYS A 44 -2.51 -3.57 2.29
CA LYS A 44 -3.47 -3.04 3.26
C LYS A 44 -3.97 -4.11 4.23
N VAL A 45 -4.36 -5.27 3.71
CA VAL A 45 -4.79 -6.43 4.52
C VAL A 45 -3.64 -6.93 5.40
N THR A 46 -2.44 -7.04 4.84
CA THR A 46 -1.26 -7.52 5.58
C THR A 46 -0.89 -6.56 6.71
N LEU A 47 -0.82 -5.26 6.46
CA LEU A 47 -0.51 -4.27 7.49
C LEU A 47 -1.59 -4.22 8.58
N SER A 48 -2.85 -4.35 8.19
CA SER A 48 -3.97 -4.40 9.14
C SER A 48 -3.90 -5.65 10.03
N SER A 49 -3.55 -6.82 9.48
CA SER A 49 -3.38 -8.05 10.27
C SER A 49 -2.17 -8.00 11.20
N LEU A 50 -1.16 -7.19 10.87
CA LEU A 50 -0.01 -6.87 11.72
C LEU A 50 -0.32 -5.79 12.78
N GLY A 51 -1.55 -5.27 12.84
CA GLY A 51 -1.98 -4.28 13.83
C GLY A 51 -1.52 -2.85 13.53
N VAL A 52 -1.11 -2.56 12.30
CA VAL A 52 -0.70 -1.21 11.89
C VAL A 52 -1.94 -0.33 11.68
N ASN A 53 -1.95 0.85 12.28
CA ASN A 53 -3.00 1.84 12.02
C ASN A 53 -2.73 2.52 10.66
N LEU A 54 -3.67 2.37 9.72
CA LEU A 54 -3.56 2.88 8.36
C LEU A 54 -4.29 4.21 8.11
N THR A 55 -4.96 4.80 9.11
CA THR A 55 -5.84 5.98 8.91
C THR A 55 -5.16 7.13 8.15
N GLU A 56 -3.90 7.44 8.47
CA GLU A 56 -3.13 8.49 7.81
C GLU A 56 -2.24 7.97 6.66
N LEU A 57 -2.02 6.65 6.59
CA LEU A 57 -1.16 6.02 5.57
C LEU A 57 -1.93 5.71 4.29
N ASP A 58 -3.25 5.56 4.38
CA ASP A 58 -4.12 5.21 3.27
C ASP A 58 -4.62 6.45 2.53
N ARG A 59 -4.03 6.70 1.36
CA ARG A 59 -4.26 7.85 0.49
C ARG A 59 -5.17 7.52 -0.70
N ILE A 60 -5.38 6.24 -0.99
CA ILE A 60 -6.27 5.80 -2.07
C ILE A 60 -7.70 5.82 -1.54
N LYS A 61 -8.38 6.94 -1.77
CA LYS A 61 -9.82 7.05 -1.56
C LYS A 61 -10.52 6.61 -2.85
N GLU A 62 -11.47 5.69 -2.72
CA GLU A 62 -12.41 5.38 -3.80
C GLU A 62 -13.15 6.66 -4.23
#